data_AF-A0AAD6K7A1-F1
#
_entry.id   AF-A0AAD6K7A1-F1
#
_cell.length_a   1.000
_cell.length_b   1.000
_cell.length_c   1.000
_cell.angle_alpha   90.00
_cell.angle_beta   90.00
_cell.angle_gamma   90.00
#
_symmetry.space_group_name_H-M   'P 1'
#
loop_
_entity.id
_entity.type
_entity.pdbx_description
1 polymer ?
#
loop_
_entity_poly.entity_id
_entity_poly.type
_entity_poly.pdbx_seq_one_letter_code
_entity_poly.pdbx_strand_id
1 'polypeptide(L)'
;MIETAEKTGIQGRIINLSSAIHSWVRRDAFCFNNMLNPRNYDGTSAYSQSKLANILHVKEVATKLQARNARVTINAVHPGIVKTGIMRESYKGFITDSLYFTASKLLKSTSQGASTTCYVALSPQVEGVSGKYFADCNENDCSALANDELEAQKLWMQTNALLQRYLYPPPAQHVLLCD
;
A
#
# COMPACT_ATOMS: atom_id res chain seq x y z
N MET A 1 -5.82 -5.01 -17.97
CA MET A 1 -4.34 -4.93 -17.94
C MET A 1 -3.69 -6.20 -18.46
N ILE A 2 -3.97 -7.38 -17.91
CA ILE A 2 -3.40 -8.67 -18.40
C ILE A 2 -3.68 -8.86 -19.89
N GLU A 3 -4.94 -8.79 -20.30
CA GLU A 3 -5.33 -8.91 -21.72
C GLU A 3 -4.65 -7.88 -22.63
N THR A 4 -4.46 -6.66 -22.12
CA THR A 4 -3.78 -5.59 -22.86
C THR A 4 -2.30 -5.93 -23.06
N ALA A 5 -1.63 -6.38 -22.00
CA ALA A 5 -0.22 -6.76 -22.04
C ALA A 5 0.03 -7.98 -22.93
N GLU A 6 -0.91 -8.91 -22.96
CA GLU A 6 -0.89 -10.06 -23.85
C GLU A 6 -1.06 -9.64 -25.32
N LYS A 7 -2.05 -8.79 -25.62
CA LYS A 7 -2.32 -8.33 -27.00
C LYS A 7 -1.21 -7.45 -27.58
N THR A 8 -0.62 -6.55 -26.79
CA THR A 8 0.42 -5.64 -27.27
C THR A 8 1.82 -6.22 -27.18
N GLY A 9 1.99 -7.27 -26.37
CA GLY A 9 3.30 -7.79 -25.99
C GLY A 9 4.07 -6.91 -24.99
N ILE A 10 3.52 -5.77 -24.58
CA ILE A 10 4.18 -4.82 -23.66
C ILE A 10 3.82 -5.17 -22.21
N GLN A 11 4.82 -5.29 -21.33
CA GLN A 11 4.60 -5.58 -19.91
C GLN A 11 3.78 -4.48 -19.22
N GLY A 12 2.72 -4.87 -18.52
CA GLY A 12 2.02 -4.00 -17.59
C GLY A 12 2.75 -3.87 -16.26
N ARG A 13 2.79 -2.67 -15.66
CA ARG A 13 3.40 -2.45 -14.34
C ARG A 13 2.43 -1.74 -13.39
N ILE A 14 2.16 -2.36 -12.25
CA ILE A 14 1.34 -1.80 -11.16
C ILE A 14 2.27 -1.34 -10.03
N ILE A 15 2.06 -0.12 -9.53
CA ILE A 15 2.90 0.45 -8.47
C ILE A 15 2.02 0.92 -7.32
N ASN A 16 2.21 0.32 -6.14
CA ASN A 16 1.51 0.71 -4.92
C ASN A 16 2.40 1.63 -4.06
N LEU A 17 1.90 2.83 -3.72
CA LEU A 17 2.60 3.72 -2.80
C LEU A 17 2.47 3.25 -1.35
N SER A 18 3.57 2.78 -0.78
CA SER A 18 3.74 2.48 0.63
C SER A 18 4.57 3.59 1.35
N SER A 19 5.07 3.31 2.54
CA SER A 19 5.88 4.22 3.37
C SER A 19 6.73 3.42 4.36
N ALA A 20 7.87 3.95 4.81
CA ALA A 20 8.72 3.34 5.83
C ALA A 20 7.97 3.07 7.16
N ILE A 21 6.92 3.85 7.45
CA ILE A 21 6.10 3.69 8.66
C ILE A 21 5.34 2.34 8.72
N HIS A 22 5.26 1.58 7.62
CA HIS A 22 4.71 0.22 7.65
C HIS A 22 5.43 -0.67 8.69
N SER A 23 6.71 -0.40 8.94
CA SER A 23 7.56 -1.14 9.89
C SER A 23 7.16 -0.94 11.36
N TRP A 24 6.36 0.08 11.67
CA TRP A 24 5.90 0.38 13.03
C TRP A 24 4.74 -0.52 13.45
N VAL A 25 4.12 -1.22 12.51
CA VAL A 25 3.02 -2.12 12.80
C VAL A 25 3.56 -3.39 13.44
N ARG A 26 3.14 -3.62 14.68
CA ARG A 26 3.40 -4.89 15.37
C ARG A 26 2.44 -5.96 14.89
N ARG A 27 2.89 -7.22 14.85
CA ARG A 27 2.10 -8.36 14.37
C ARG A 27 0.78 -8.54 15.15
N ASP A 28 0.83 -8.40 16.47
CA ASP A 28 -0.33 -8.45 17.37
C ASP A 28 -1.33 -7.30 17.14
N ALA A 29 -0.88 -6.19 16.56
CA ALA A 29 -1.72 -5.02 16.28
C ALA A 29 -2.32 -5.02 14.86
N PHE A 30 -1.83 -5.85 13.94
CA PHE A 30 -2.36 -5.91 12.57
C PHE A 30 -3.62 -6.78 12.52
N CYS A 31 -4.78 -6.15 12.61
CA CYS A 31 -6.07 -6.84 12.61
C CYS A 31 -7.05 -6.18 11.65
N PHE A 32 -7.49 -6.91 10.62
CA PHE A 32 -8.37 -6.39 9.58
C PHE A 32 -9.69 -5.82 10.10
N ASN A 33 -10.34 -6.50 11.04
CA ASN A 33 -11.60 -6.01 11.60
C ASN A 33 -11.40 -4.71 12.40
N ASN A 34 -10.30 -4.62 13.14
CA ASN A 34 -9.97 -3.40 13.89
C ASN A 34 -9.57 -2.24 12.98
N MET A 35 -9.01 -2.51 11.80
CA MET A 35 -8.73 -1.47 10.79
C MET A 35 -10.03 -0.85 10.26
N LEU A 36 -11.07 -1.65 10.05
CA LEU A 36 -12.36 -1.17 9.53
C LEU A 36 -13.23 -0.54 10.62
N ASN A 37 -13.15 -1.05 11.86
CA ASN A 37 -13.98 -0.62 12.98
C ASN A 37 -13.12 -0.41 14.24
N PRO A 38 -12.27 0.62 14.27
CA PRO A 38 -11.41 0.87 15.43
C PRO A 38 -12.23 1.32 16.63
N ARG A 39 -11.92 0.80 17.82
CA ARG A 39 -12.54 1.27 19.08
C ARG A 39 -12.17 2.72 19.39
N ASN A 40 -10.89 3.05 19.19
CA ASN A 40 -10.33 4.39 19.28
C ASN A 40 -9.51 4.63 18.02
N TYR A 41 -9.77 5.72 17.31
CA TYR A 41 -9.05 6.05 16.08
C TYR A 41 -7.72 6.75 16.42
N ASP A 42 -6.62 6.17 15.95
CA ASP A 42 -5.31 6.82 15.93
C ASP A 42 -4.83 6.92 14.48
N GLY A 43 -4.66 8.15 13.99
CA GLY A 43 -4.34 8.41 12.58
C GLY A 43 -2.99 7.84 12.16
N THR A 44 -2.00 7.84 13.07
CA THR A 44 -0.66 7.30 12.80
C THR A 44 -0.70 5.78 12.65
N SER A 45 -1.37 5.09 13.59
CA SER A 45 -1.59 3.65 13.55
C SER A 45 -2.38 3.24 12.32
N ALA A 46 -3.52 3.89 12.04
CA ALA A 46 -4.33 3.61 10.85
C ALA A 46 -3.51 3.79 9.56
N TYR A 47 -2.72 4.87 9.47
CA TYR A 47 -1.85 5.11 8.34
C TYR A 47 -0.77 4.03 8.20
N SER A 48 -0.08 3.67 9.29
CA SER A 48 0.95 2.61 9.27
C SER A 48 0.40 1.27 8.81
N GLN A 49 -0.78 0.89 9.30
CA GLN A 49 -1.48 -0.33 8.90
C GLN A 49 -1.88 -0.30 7.42
N SER A 50 -2.37 0.84 6.91
CA SER A 50 -2.68 0.99 5.48
C SER A 50 -1.43 0.82 4.59
N LYS A 51 -0.27 1.31 5.05
CA LYS A 51 0.99 1.23 4.31
C LYS A 51 1.60 -0.18 4.34
N LEU A 52 1.41 -0.90 5.44
CA LEU A 52 1.70 -2.33 5.51
C LEU A 52 0.78 -3.13 4.58
N ALA A 53 -0.52 -2.88 4.61
CA ALA A 53 -1.51 -3.54 3.76
C ALA A 53 -1.18 -3.38 2.26
N ASN A 54 -0.67 -2.22 1.83
CA ASN A 54 -0.22 -2.02 0.45
C ASN A 54 0.92 -2.97 0.05
N ILE A 55 1.86 -3.29 0.95
CA ILE A 55 2.98 -4.21 0.67
C ILE A 55 2.45 -5.64 0.64
N LEU A 56 1.66 -6.04 1.63
CA LEU A 56 1.02 -7.36 1.68
C LEU A 56 0.17 -7.63 0.42
N HIS A 57 -0.60 -6.63 -0.03
CA HIS A 57 -1.34 -6.70 -1.29
C HIS A 57 -0.43 -6.91 -2.50
N VAL A 58 0.71 -6.21 -2.57
CA VAL A 58 1.70 -6.41 -3.63
C VAL A 58 2.23 -7.85 -3.63
N LYS A 59 2.55 -8.42 -2.46
CA LYS A 59 3.04 -9.81 -2.35
C LYS A 59 2.02 -10.82 -2.87
N GLU A 60 0.78 -10.70 -2.43
CA GLU A 60 -0.27 -11.64 -2.83
C GLU A 60 -0.64 -11.49 -4.32
N VAL A 61 -0.79 -10.25 -4.81
CA VAL A 61 -1.10 -10.02 -6.23
C VAL A 61 0.04 -10.47 -7.13
N ALA A 62 1.31 -10.28 -6.73
CA ALA A 62 2.45 -10.79 -7.49
C ALA A 62 2.38 -12.31 -7.65
N THR A 63 2.08 -13.03 -6.56
CA THR A 63 1.88 -14.49 -6.58
C THR A 63 0.73 -14.88 -7.51
N LYS A 64 -0.41 -14.18 -7.44
CA LYS A 64 -1.57 -14.44 -8.31
C LYS A 64 -1.30 -14.12 -9.78
N LEU A 65 -0.53 -13.07 -10.09
CA LEU A 65 -0.12 -12.73 -11.46
C LEU A 65 0.83 -13.78 -12.04
N GLN A 66 1.80 -14.24 -11.23
CA GLN A 66 2.72 -15.30 -11.61
C GLN A 66 1.98 -16.61 -11.90
N ALA A 67 1.06 -17.02 -11.03
CA ALA A 67 0.26 -18.24 -11.23
C ALA A 67 -0.59 -18.21 -12.51
N ARG A 68 -0.91 -17.01 -13.03
CA ARG A 68 -1.64 -16.81 -14.29
C ARG A 68 -0.72 -16.64 -15.50
N ASN A 69 0.60 -16.76 -15.33
CA ASN A 69 1.60 -16.43 -16.35
C ASN A 69 1.38 -15.03 -16.97
N ALA A 70 0.89 -14.09 -16.17
CA ALA A 70 0.57 -12.76 -16.66
C ALA A 70 1.85 -11.95 -16.91
N ARG A 71 1.92 -11.26 -18.07
CA ARG A 71 2.97 -10.27 -18.35
C ARG A 71 2.69 -8.93 -17.65
N VAL A 72 2.40 -9.01 -16.35
CA VAL A 72 2.12 -7.86 -15.49
C VAL A 72 2.92 -8.02 -14.21
N THR A 73 3.61 -6.96 -13.79
CA THR A 73 4.31 -6.91 -12.50
C THR A 73 3.58 -5.98 -11.53
N ILE A 74 3.78 -6.21 -10.23
CA ILE A 74 3.32 -5.30 -9.19
C ILE A 74 4.42 -5.11 -8.15
N ASN A 75 4.70 -3.87 -7.76
CA ASN A 75 5.70 -3.56 -6.73
C ASN A 75 5.20 -2.46 -5.80
N ALA A 76 5.73 -2.45 -4.57
CA ALA A 76 5.50 -1.40 -3.60
C ALA A 76 6.67 -0.41 -3.62
N VAL A 77 6.38 0.88 -3.45
CA VAL A 77 7.43 1.90 -3.38
C VAL A 77 7.22 2.83 -2.19
N HIS A 78 8.32 3.26 -1.58
CA HIS A 78 8.34 4.34 -0.62
C HIS A 78 9.02 5.56 -1.24
N PRO A 79 8.33 6.73 -1.26
CA PRO A 79 8.88 7.93 -1.89
C PRO A 79 9.96 8.64 -1.04
N GLY A 80 10.32 8.13 0.13
CA GLY A 80 11.09 8.88 1.13
C GLY A 80 10.21 9.85 1.94
N ILE A 81 10.84 10.65 2.79
CA ILE A 81 10.16 11.70 3.54
C ILE A 81 10.04 12.93 2.63
N VAL A 82 8.91 13.05 1.94
CA VAL A 82 8.64 14.14 0.98
C VAL A 82 7.87 15.25 1.68
N LYS A 83 8.17 16.50 1.36
CA LYS A 83 7.40 17.68 1.81
C LYS A 83 6.00 17.66 1.19
N THR A 84 5.09 16.90 1.79
CA THR A 84 3.68 16.80 1.36
C THR A 84 2.74 17.24 2.49
N GLY A 85 1.55 17.70 2.13
CA GLY A 85 0.55 18.21 3.07
C GLY A 85 -0.05 17.17 4.03
N ILE A 86 0.37 15.91 3.99
CA ILE A 86 -0.10 14.82 4.88
C ILE A 86 0.16 15.17 6.36
N MET A 87 1.20 15.94 6.62
CA MET A 87 1.61 16.37 7.94
C MET A 87 1.00 17.72 8.39
N ARG A 88 0.17 18.36 7.57
CA ARG A 88 -0.30 19.74 7.82
C ARG A 88 -1.31 19.84 8.97
N GLU A 89 -1.98 18.74 9.31
CA GLU A 89 -2.90 18.65 10.44
C GLU A 89 -2.19 18.23 11.74
N SER A 90 -1.16 17.38 11.65
CA SER A 90 -0.41 16.85 12.81
C SER A 90 0.50 17.86 13.48
N TYR A 91 0.88 18.95 12.79
CA TYR A 91 1.83 19.95 13.30
C TYR A 91 1.19 21.20 13.90
N LYS A 92 -0.15 21.30 13.95
CA LYS A 92 -0.85 22.46 14.51
C LYS A 92 -0.66 22.68 16.03
N GLY A 93 0.00 21.77 16.75
CA GLY A 93 0.04 21.80 18.22
C GLY A 93 1.37 22.20 18.88
N PHE A 94 2.54 21.90 18.31
CA PHE A 94 3.79 21.91 19.10
C PHE A 94 5.09 22.27 18.36
N ILE A 95 5.09 22.52 17.05
CA ILE A 95 6.33 22.79 16.30
C ILE A 95 6.39 24.28 15.94
N THR A 96 7.40 24.98 16.48
CA THR A 96 7.72 26.36 16.06
C THR A 96 8.07 26.39 14.57
N ASP A 97 7.67 27.44 13.84
CA ASP A 97 7.96 27.61 12.40
C ASP A 97 9.45 27.42 12.03
N SER A 98 10.36 27.73 12.94
CA SER A 98 11.81 27.55 12.77
C SER A 98 12.25 26.08 12.75
N LEU A 99 11.67 25.23 13.60
CA LEU A 99 11.95 23.79 13.63
C LEU A 99 11.34 23.10 12.41
N TYR A 100 10.14 23.53 11.98
CA TYR A 100 9.53 23.09 10.73
C TYR A 100 10.38 23.50 9.51
N PHE A 101 10.90 24.73 9.48
CA PHE A 101 11.77 25.21 8.40
C PHE A 101 13.06 24.37 8.30
N THR A 102 13.71 24.08 9.42
CA THR A 102 14.94 23.27 9.47
C THR A 102 14.68 21.81 9.12
N ALA A 103 13.63 21.19 9.68
CA ALA A 103 13.21 19.84 9.33
C ALA A 103 12.79 19.75 7.85
N SER A 104 12.22 20.81 7.28
CA SER A 104 11.82 20.84 5.87
C SER A 104 12.98 20.83 4.88
N LYS A 105 14.21 21.16 5.31
CA LYS A 105 15.43 21.01 4.50
C LYS A 105 15.92 19.56 4.41
N LEU A 106 15.47 18.69 5.32
CA LEU A 106 15.71 17.23 5.26
C LEU A 106 14.62 16.49 4.47
N LEU A 107 13.58 17.21 4.00
CA LEU A 107 12.50 16.66 3.20
C LEU A 107 12.87 16.67 1.72
N LYS A 108 12.65 15.53 1.06
CA LYS A 108 12.79 15.42 -0.40
C LYS A 108 11.84 16.39 -1.11
N SER A 109 12.31 16.93 -2.24
CA SER A 109 11.43 17.62 -3.20
C SER A 109 10.39 16.64 -3.76
N THR A 110 9.33 17.18 -4.38
CA THR A 110 8.32 16.34 -5.06
C THR A 110 8.93 15.48 -6.17
N SER A 111 9.88 16.02 -6.94
CA SER A 111 10.60 15.29 -7.98
C SER A 111 11.47 14.17 -7.40
N GLN A 112 12.18 14.43 -6.30
CA GLN A 112 12.93 13.40 -5.58
C GLN A 112 12.00 12.35 -4.98
N GLY A 113 10.82 12.74 -4.50
CA GLY A 113 9.79 11.83 -4.01
C GLY A 113 9.20 10.91 -5.08
N ALA A 114 9.01 11.43 -6.29
CA ALA A 114 8.50 10.68 -7.43
C ALA A 114 9.56 9.74 -8.05
N SER A 115 10.85 9.99 -7.80
CA SER A 115 11.96 9.29 -8.46
C SER A 115 11.85 7.75 -8.41
N THR A 116 11.58 7.18 -7.24
CA THR A 116 11.47 5.73 -7.07
C THR A 116 10.25 5.16 -7.79
N THR A 117 9.11 5.86 -7.75
CA THR A 117 7.91 5.47 -8.49
C THR A 117 8.19 5.46 -10.00
N CYS A 118 8.82 6.53 -10.52
CA CYS A 118 9.19 6.62 -11.93
C CYS A 118 10.21 5.55 -12.33
N TYR A 119 11.21 5.29 -11.48
CA TYR A 119 12.21 4.25 -11.68
C TYR A 119 11.53 2.88 -11.82
N VAL A 120 10.66 2.51 -10.88
CA VAL A 120 9.96 1.22 -10.93
C VAL A 120 9.00 1.13 -12.12
N ALA A 121 8.34 2.24 -12.46
CA ALA A 121 7.40 2.30 -13.57
C ALA A 121 8.06 2.22 -14.96
N LEU A 122 9.25 2.79 -15.13
CA LEU A 122 9.81 3.08 -16.46
C LEU A 122 11.18 2.43 -16.73
N SER A 123 11.95 2.10 -15.70
CA SER A 123 13.31 1.60 -15.91
C SER A 123 13.31 0.18 -16.48
N PRO A 124 14.11 -0.12 -17.53
CA PRO A 124 14.29 -1.49 -18.00
C PRO A 124 15.03 -2.36 -16.98
N GLN A 125 15.77 -1.78 -16.04
CA GLN A 125 16.52 -2.53 -15.03
C GLN A 125 15.63 -3.34 -14.08
N VAL A 126 14.36 -2.97 -13.95
CA VAL A 126 13.37 -3.68 -13.11
C VAL A 126 12.34 -4.43 -13.95
N GLU A 127 12.61 -4.67 -15.24
CA GLU A 127 11.74 -5.47 -16.07
C GLU A 127 11.59 -6.88 -15.50
N GLY A 128 10.34 -7.33 -15.37
CA GLY A 128 10.02 -8.65 -14.82
C GLY A 128 10.13 -8.74 -13.30
N VAL A 129 10.65 -7.72 -12.63
CA VAL A 129 10.69 -7.66 -11.16
C VAL A 129 9.28 -7.43 -10.62
N SER A 130 8.83 -8.30 -9.73
CA SER A 130 7.48 -8.28 -9.15
C SER A 130 7.51 -8.71 -7.68
N GLY A 131 6.56 -8.24 -6.87
CA GLY A 131 6.43 -8.58 -5.45
C GLY A 131 7.48 -7.90 -4.55
N LYS A 132 8.19 -6.89 -5.06
CA LYS A 132 9.29 -6.23 -4.33
C LYS A 132 8.86 -4.90 -3.72
N TYR A 133 9.67 -4.45 -2.76
CA TYR A 133 9.57 -3.15 -2.12
C TYR A 133 10.78 -2.31 -2.54
N PHE A 134 10.55 -1.06 -2.93
CA PHE A 134 11.61 -0.16 -3.37
C PHE A 134 11.62 1.13 -2.54
N ALA A 135 12.83 1.64 -2.31
CA ALA A 135 13.07 2.98 -1.79
C ALA A 135 14.36 3.51 -2.41
N ASP A 136 14.45 4.82 -2.63
CA ASP A 136 15.65 5.45 -3.19
C ASP A 136 16.15 4.82 -4.49
N CYS A 137 15.21 4.45 -5.37
CA CYS A 137 15.47 3.78 -6.65
C CYS A 137 16.22 2.44 -6.54
N ASN A 138 16.14 1.77 -5.40
CA ASN A 138 16.73 0.46 -5.16
C ASN A 138 15.70 -0.49 -4.54
N GLU A 139 15.83 -1.79 -4.80
CA GLU A 139 15.12 -2.80 -4.01
C GLU A 139 15.57 -2.66 -2.55
N ASN A 140 14.61 -2.70 -1.63
CA ASN A 140 14.86 -2.48 -0.22
C ASN A 140 14.10 -3.50 0.61
N ASP A 141 14.60 -3.75 1.82
CA ASP A 141 13.94 -4.64 2.76
C ASP A 141 12.69 -4.00 3.34
N CYS A 142 11.72 -4.84 3.69
CA CYS A 142 10.54 -4.44 4.43
C CYS A 142 10.44 -5.24 5.73
N SER A 143 9.52 -4.85 6.61
CA SER A 143 9.37 -5.53 7.91
C SER A 143 9.10 -7.02 7.76
N ALA A 144 9.46 -7.83 8.77
CA ALA A 144 9.19 -9.26 8.76
C ALA A 144 7.69 -9.57 8.56
N LEU A 145 6.82 -8.72 9.09
CA LEU A 145 5.38 -8.82 8.88
C LEU A 145 4.96 -8.53 7.43
N ALA A 146 5.62 -7.58 6.76
CA ALA A 146 5.35 -7.26 5.35
C ALA A 146 5.79 -8.36 4.37
N ASN A 147 6.70 -9.24 4.79
CA ASN A 147 7.12 -10.43 4.06
C ASN A 147 6.38 -11.71 4.49
N ASP A 148 5.37 -11.62 5.37
CA ASP A 148 4.60 -12.77 5.81
C ASP A 148 3.54 -13.15 4.77
N GLU A 149 3.73 -14.30 4.12
CA GLU A 149 2.83 -14.79 3.08
C GLU A 149 1.43 -15.12 3.61
N LEU A 150 1.32 -15.62 4.85
CA LEU A 150 0.03 -15.98 5.44
C LEU A 150 -0.80 -14.73 5.74
N GLU A 151 -0.16 -13.68 6.27
CA GLU A 151 -0.84 -12.40 6.48
C GLU A 151 -1.21 -11.72 5.16
N ALA A 152 -0.41 -11.88 4.09
CA ALA A 152 -0.76 -11.39 2.76
C ALA A 152 -2.00 -12.08 2.19
N GLN A 153 -2.05 -13.41 2.27
CA GLN A 153 -3.21 -14.21 1.85
C GLN A 153 -4.45 -13.88 2.65
N LYS A 154 -4.32 -13.77 3.98
CA LYS A 154 -5.41 -13.42 4.89
C LYS A 154 -5.98 -12.03 4.57
N LEU A 155 -5.13 -11.02 4.41
CA LEU A 155 -5.54 -9.67 4.00
C LEU A 155 -6.32 -9.71 2.67
N TRP A 156 -5.83 -10.45 1.69
CA TRP A 156 -6.47 -10.59 0.38
C TRP A 156 -7.85 -11.24 0.48
N MET A 157 -7.98 -12.35 1.20
CA MET A 157 -9.26 -13.03 1.41
C MET A 157 -10.27 -12.10 2.09
N GLN A 158 -9.86 -11.40 3.14
CA GLN A 158 -10.73 -10.49 3.88
C GLN A 158 -11.14 -9.27 3.06
N THR A 159 -10.20 -8.70 2.28
CA THR A 159 -10.49 -7.58 1.37
C THR A 159 -11.47 -8.00 0.28
N ASN A 160 -11.29 -9.17 -0.33
CA ASN A 160 -12.22 -9.68 -1.34
C ASN A 160 -13.60 -9.96 -0.74
N ALA A 161 -13.68 -10.57 0.44
CA ALA A 161 -14.96 -10.80 1.12
C ALA A 161 -15.70 -9.47 1.39
N LEU A 162 -14.97 -8.43 1.83
CA LEU A 162 -15.52 -7.09 2.03
C LEU A 162 -16.04 -6.49 0.72
N LEU A 163 -15.23 -6.55 -0.35
CA LEU A 163 -15.61 -6.01 -1.66
C LEU A 163 -16.80 -6.75 -2.26
N GLN A 164 -16.85 -8.08 -2.14
CA GLN A 164 -17.99 -8.88 -2.61
C GLN A 164 -19.29 -8.45 -1.93
N ARG A 165 -19.26 -8.28 -0.60
CA ARG A 165 -20.43 -7.79 0.15
C ARG A 165 -20.86 -6.38 -0.27
N TYR A 166 -19.92 -5.52 -0.64
CA TYR A 166 -20.20 -4.14 -1.02
C TYR A 166 -20.69 -4.01 -2.47
N LEU A 167 -20.07 -4.74 -3.40
CA LEU A 167 -20.39 -4.69 -4.83
C LEU A 167 -21.61 -5.54 -5.20
N TYR A 168 -21.86 -6.61 -4.45
CA TYR A 168 -22.98 -7.52 -4.64
C TYR A 168 -23.71 -7.75 -3.30
N PRO A 169 -24.39 -6.71 -2.78
CA PRO A 169 -25.10 -6.85 -1.52
C PRO A 169 -26.20 -7.92 -1.64
N PRO A 170 -26.43 -8.73 -0.59
CA PRO A 170 -27.56 -9.64 -0.60
C PRO A 170 -28.86 -8.84 -0.79
N PRO A 171 -29.89 -9.43 -1.43
CA PRO A 171 -31.20 -8.80 -1.51
C PRO A 171 -31.64 -8.36 -0.12
N ALA A 172 -32.20 -7.14 -0.01
CA ALA A 172 -32.75 -6.69 1.25
C ALA A 172 -33.73 -7.75 1.75
N GLN A 173 -33.46 -8.34 2.90
CA GLN A 173 -34.45 -9.14 3.59
C GLN A 173 -35.56 -8.16 3.94
N HIS A 174 -36.65 -8.17 3.16
CA HIS A 174 -37.91 -7.61 3.60
C HIS A 174 -38.24 -8.32 4.90
N VAL A 175 -37.98 -7.64 6.02
CA VAL A 175 -38.58 -7.99 7.30
C VAL A 175 -40.08 -7.84 7.06
N LEU A 176 -40.72 -8.96 6.76
CA LEU A 176 -42.16 -9.11 6.93
C LEU A 176 -42.39 -8.91 8.43
N LEU A 177 -42.63 -7.67 8.81
CA LEU A 177 -43.41 -7.36 10.01
C LEU A 177 -44.79 -7.95 9.72
N CYS A 178 -45.01 -9.19 10.13
CA CYS A 178 -46.35 -9.69 10.30
C CYS A 178 -46.95 -8.93 11.48
N ASP A 179 -48.04 -8.22 11.18
CA ASP A 179 -48.95 -7.58 12.13
C ASP A 179 -49.49 -8.56 13.18
#